data_AF-A0A0T5NVC8-F1
#
_entry.id   AF-A0A0T5NVC8-F1
#
_cell.length_a   1.000
_cell.length_b   1.000
_cell.length_c   1.000
_cell.angle_alpha   90.00
_cell.angle_beta   90.00
_cell.angle_gamma   90.00
#
_symmetry.space_group_name_H-M   'P 1'
#
loop_
_entity.id
_entity.type
_entity.pdbx_description
1 polymer ?
#
loop_
_entity_poly.entity_id
_entity_poly.type
_entity_poly.pdbx_seq_one_letter_code
_entity_poly.pdbx_strand_id
1 'polypeptide(L)' 'MSSAFDKLARPVQKWIRQKGWRQLRDIQARSIRTIYETNADLIVAASTAGGKTEAAFLPLISQVLDEASGGTGFDL' A
#
# COMPACT_ATOMS: atom_id res chain seq x y z
N MET A 1 -10.82 -14.37 -6.21
CA MET A 1 -9.50 -13.72 -6.09
C MET A 1 -9.68 -12.45 -5.27
N SER A 2 -8.86 -12.24 -4.23
CA SER A 2 -8.88 -11.01 -3.42
C SER A 2 -8.41 -9.82 -4.29
N SER A 3 -9.09 -8.68 -4.18
CA SER A 3 -8.67 -7.45 -4.87
C SER A 3 -7.42 -6.88 -4.18
N ALA A 4 -6.61 -6.09 -4.89
CA ALA A 4 -5.43 -5.44 -4.27
C ALA A 4 -5.84 -4.55 -3.07
N PHE A 5 -7.04 -3.96 -3.11
CA PHE A 5 -7.59 -3.18 -2.02
C PHE A 5 -7.79 -4.01 -0.73
N ASP A 6 -8.17 -5.28 -0.86
CA ASP A 6 -8.47 -6.14 0.29
C ASP A 6 -7.21 -6.56 1.06
N LYS A 7 -6.02 -6.39 0.47
CA LYS A 7 -4.72 -6.63 1.13
C LYS A 7 -4.27 -5.48 2.03
N LEU A 8 -4.89 -4.32 1.91
CA LEU A 8 -4.54 -3.16 2.72
C LEU A 8 -5.14 -3.28 4.12
N ALA A 9 -4.48 -2.71 5.13
CA ALA A 9 -4.97 -2.69 6.49
C ALA A 9 -6.32 -1.96 6.58
N ARG A 10 -7.19 -2.37 7.50
CA ARG A 10 -8.55 -1.82 7.68
C ARG A 10 -8.58 -0.29 7.78
N PRO A 11 -7.68 0.40 8.53
CA PRO A 11 -7.66 1.85 8.59
C PRO A 11 -7.36 2.51 7.23
N VAL A 12 -6.47 1.90 6.43
CA VAL A 12 -6.11 2.37 5.10
C VAL A 12 -7.28 2.20 4.13
N GLN A 13 -7.95 1.04 4.16
CA GLN A 13 -9.18 0.80 3.39
C GLN A 13 -10.24 1.87 3.69
N LYS A 14 -10.44 2.20 4.98
CA LYS A 14 -11.40 3.23 5.42
C LYS A 14 -11.00 4.62 4.90
N TRP A 15 -9.72 4.99 4.98
CA TRP A 15 -9.22 6.26 4.48
C TRP A 15 -9.44 6.43 2.97
N ILE A 16 -9.16 5.39 2.17
CA ILE A 16 -9.40 5.41 0.72
C ILE A 16 -10.88 5.66 0.40
N ARG A 17 -11.78 4.98 1.13
CA ARG A 17 -13.23 5.18 0.99
C ARG A 17 -13.64 6.61 1.35
N GLN A 18 -13.08 7.19 2.41
CA GLN A 18 -13.31 8.59 2.80
C GLN A 18 -12.83 9.60 1.77
N LYS A 19 -11.79 9.26 0.99
CA LYS A 19 -11.35 10.07 -0.17
C LYS A 19 -12.28 9.95 -1.38
N GLY A 20 -13.33 9.13 -1.32
CA GLY A 20 -14.30 8.96 -2.40
C GLY A 20 -13.76 8.18 -3.61
N TRP A 21 -12.67 7.44 -3.44
CA TRP A 21 -12.10 6.66 -4.54
C TRP A 21 -13.00 5.46 -4.85
N ARG A 22 -13.49 5.40 -6.09
CA ARG A 22 -14.29 4.25 -6.58
C ARG A 22 -13.44 3.00 -6.79
N GLN A 23 -12.18 3.21 -7.19
CA GLN A 23 -11.21 2.15 -7.45
C GLN A 23 -9.78 2.68 -7.27
N LEU A 24 -8.85 1.77 -7.06
CA LEU A 24 -7.42 2.06 -7.14
C LEU A 24 -7.00 2.30 -8.59
N ARG A 25 -6.01 3.16 -8.80
CA ARG A 25 -5.32 3.24 -10.09
C ARG A 25 -4.50 1.98 -10.32
N ASP A 26 -4.30 1.61 -11.58
CA ASP A 26 -3.51 0.43 -11.95
C ASP A 26 -2.12 0.37 -11.30
N ILE A 27 -1.40 1.50 -11.26
CA ILE A 27 -0.07 1.54 -10.65
C ILE A 27 -0.11 1.26 -9.14
N GLN A 28 -1.17 1.71 -8.46
CA GLN A 28 -1.37 1.45 -7.03
C GLN A 28 -1.70 -0.02 -6.82
N ALA A 29 -2.63 -0.59 -7.59
CA ALA A 29 -3.00 -1.99 -7.51
C ALA A 29 -1.82 -2.94 -7.79
N ARG A 30 -1.00 -2.64 -8.80
CA ARG A 30 0.21 -3.42 -9.11
C ARG A 30 1.24 -3.31 -8.00
N SER A 31 1.50 -2.10 -7.48
CA SER A 31 2.47 -1.91 -6.41
C SER A 31 2.07 -2.65 -5.14
N ILE A 32 0.79 -2.61 -4.76
CA ILE A 32 0.27 -3.38 -3.62
C ILE A 32 0.48 -4.88 -3.83
N ARG A 33 0.18 -5.41 -5.03
CA ARG A 33 0.43 -6.83 -5.31
C ARG A 33 1.91 -7.18 -5.21
N THR A 34 2.78 -6.43 -5.86
CA THR A 34 4.23 -6.69 -5.81
C THR A 34 4.76 -6.72 -4.39
N ILE A 35 4.38 -5.75 -3.55
CA ILE A 35 4.84 -5.65 -2.16
C ILE A 35 4.34 -6.81 -1.28
N TYR A 36 3.13 -7.31 -1.51
CA TYR A 36 2.55 -8.39 -0.69
C TYR A 36 2.77 -9.81 -1.24
N GLU A 37 3.06 -9.95 -2.53
CA GLU A 37 3.09 -11.25 -3.21
C GLU A 37 4.51 -11.64 -3.67
N THR A 38 5.49 -10.75 -3.51
CA THR A 38 6.88 -10.99 -3.94
C THR A 38 7.87 -10.42 -2.92
N ASN A 39 9.13 -10.84 -3.00
CA ASN A 39 10.26 -10.25 -2.27
C ASN A 39 11.15 -9.38 -3.19
N ALA A 40 10.60 -8.88 -4.30
CA ALA A 40 11.36 -8.12 -5.28
C ALA A 40 11.45 -6.63 -4.92
N ASP A 41 12.58 -6.01 -5.23
CA ASP A 41 12.70 -4.55 -5.20
C ASP A 41 11.77 -3.92 -6.25
N LEU A 42 11.08 -2.85 -5.86
CA LEU A 42 10.06 -2.19 -6.68
C LEU A 42 10.44 -0.75 -7.03
N ILE A 43 10.56 -0.45 -8.32
CA ILE A 43 10.65 0.93 -8.83
C ILE A 43 9.27 1.37 -9.33
N VAL A 44 8.69 2.39 -8.69
CA VAL A 44 7.41 2.98 -9.07
C VAL A 44 7.63 4.25 -9.90
N ALA A 45 7.37 4.19 -11.20
CA ALA A 45 7.48 5.33 -12.11
C ALA A 45 6.10 5.77 -12.65
N ALA A 46 5.76 7.04 -12.47
CA ALA A 46 4.59 7.68 -13.07
C ALA A 46 4.78 9.19 -13.18
N SER A 47 4.00 9.83 -14.05
CA SER A 47 3.93 11.29 -14.13
C SER A 47 3.45 11.92 -12.83
N THR A 48 3.63 13.24 -12.70
CA THR A 48 3.05 14.02 -11.60
C THR A 48 1.54 13.80 -11.54
N ALA A 49 1.01 13.65 -10.32
CA ALA A 49 -0.39 13.26 -10.05
C ALA A 49 -0.81 11.87 -10.59
N GLY A 50 0.11 11.03 -11.06
CA GLY A 50 -0.15 9.66 -11.50
C GLY A 50 -0.45 8.65 -10.37
N GLY A 51 -0.41 9.10 -9.10
CA GLY A 51 -0.67 8.24 -7.93
C GLY A 51 0.55 7.45 -7.42
N LYS A 52 1.77 7.89 -7.76
CA LYS A 52 3.02 7.25 -7.32
C LYS A 52 3.20 7.24 -5.79
N THR A 53 2.75 8.30 -5.12
CA THR A 53 2.84 8.42 -3.67
C THR A 53 2.01 7.33 -2.99
N GLU A 54 0.73 7.22 -3.33
CA GLU A 54 -0.14 6.22 -2.72
C GLU A 54 0.20 4.80 -3.17
N ALA A 55 0.74 4.63 -4.37
CA ALA A 55 1.22 3.34 -4.85
C ALA A 55 2.35 2.78 -3.97
N ALA A 56 3.26 3.65 -3.50
CA ALA A 56 4.30 3.26 -2.56
C ALA A 56 3.78 3.17 -1.12
N PHE A 57 3.08 4.20 -0.63
CA PHE A 57 2.82 4.34 0.80
C PHE A 57 1.61 3.55 1.34
N LEU A 58 0.53 3.36 0.58
CA LEU A 58 -0.63 2.61 1.08
C LEU A 58 -0.27 1.17 1.52
N PRO A 59 0.47 0.38 0.72
CA PRO A 59 0.87 -0.97 1.14
C PRO A 59 1.87 -0.95 2.31
N LEU A 60 2.85 -0.04 2.31
CA LEU A 60 3.86 0.04 3.38
C LEU A 60 3.25 0.45 4.73
N ILE A 61 2.37 1.45 4.75
CA ILE A 61 1.62 1.84 5.96
C ILE A 61 0.76 0.67 6.44
N SER A 62 0.18 -0.10 5.53
CA SER A 62 -0.61 -1.28 5.90
C SER A 62 0.24 -2.35 6.59
N GLN A 63 1.46 -2.63 6.09
CA GLN A 63 2.38 -3.57 6.72
C GLN A 63 2.73 -3.14 8.15
N VAL A 64 3.08 -1.86 8.34
CA VAL A 64 3.38 -1.30 9.66
C VAL A 64 2.20 -1.39 10.63
N LEU A 65 0.97 -1.22 10.14
CA LEU A 65 -0.23 -1.31 10.97
C LEU A 65 -0.62 -2.75 11.33
N ASP A 66 -0.31 -3.71 10.45
CA ASP A 66 -0.61 -5.12 10.66
C ASP A 66 0.51 -5.86 11.43
N GLU A 67 1.72 -5.28 11.51
CA GLU A 67 2.79 -5.78 12.36
C GLU A 67 2.47 -5.62 13.85
N ALA A 68 2.62 -6.70 14.62
CA ALA A 68 2.54 -6.63 16.07
C ALA A 68 3.63 -5.68 16.59
N SER A 69 3.27 -4.81 17.53
CA SER A 69 4.13 -3.74 18.10
C SER A 69 5.27 -4.29 18.99
N GLY A 70 6.05 -5.25 18.48
CA GLY A 70 7.10 -5.97 19.20
C GLY A 70 8.52 -5.52 18.88
N GLY A 71 8.72 -4.69 17.84
CA GLY A 71 10.04 -4.17 17.47
C GLY A 71 10.38 -2.87 18.20
N THR A 72 11.55 -2.80 18.83
CA THR A 72 12.13 -1.61 19.46
C THR A 72 12.59 -0.58 18.43
N GLY A 73 11.75 -0.22 17.46
CA GLY A 73 12.07 0.80 16.45
C GLY A 73 13.41 0.56 15.76
N PHE A 74 14.30 1.57 15.82
CA PHE A 74 15.69 1.40 15.38
C PHE A 74 16.49 0.80 16.53
N ASP A 75 16.96 -0.43 16.38
CA ASP A 75 18.09 -0.91 17.17
C ASP A 75 19.31 -0.06 16.76
N LEU A 76 19.59 0.98 17.55
CA LEU A 76 20.83 1.76 17.53
C LEU A 76 21.79 1.24 18.59
#